data_AF-A0A6A3GKH6-F1
#
_entry.id   AF-A0A6A3GKH6-F1
#
_cell.length_a   1.000
_cell.length_b   1.000
_cell.length_c   1.000
_cell.angle_alpha   90.00
_cell.angle_beta   90.00
_cell.angle_gamma   90.00
#
_symmetry.space_group_name_H-M   'P 1'
#
loop_
_entity.id
_entity.type
_entity.pdbx_description
1 polymer ?
#
loop_
_entity_poly.entity_id
_entity_poly.type
_entity_poly.pdbx_seq_one_letter_code
_entity_poly.pdbx_strand_id
1 'polypeptide(L)'
;MSPSYADTVKLVEDNYFHWEFNMRMKLSRKGLLAHIIKPEFDALSDRSTVQWKTNDLKALGVIAGDVSLTYQVYIRGATTAADSWRMLEEQFNRNTLKNRLIVTKKLHNFKMESGTRFAVHVDQFKEIVLQMEKIGEPLDETRQLVLLLGSLTDEYRMISTVLENTPNMTLAYAIQALSGVDASDESSSAQQKAFVAKKSYDKRRF
;
A
#
# COMPACT_ATOMS: atom_id res chain seq x y z
N MET A 1 2.33 15.61 -26.78
CA MET A 1 2.62 14.22 -26.38
C MET A 1 1.81 13.94 -25.13
N SER A 2 0.87 13.00 -25.20
CA SER A 2 0.10 12.58 -24.03
C SER A 2 1.00 11.82 -23.06
N PRO A 3 0.86 11.98 -21.73
CA PRO A 3 1.65 11.22 -20.77
C PRO A 3 1.43 9.71 -20.99
N SER A 4 2.50 8.96 -21.14
CA SER A 4 2.48 7.49 -21.08
C SER A 4 1.89 7.10 -19.73
N TYR A 5 0.69 6.53 -19.71
CA TYR A 5 0.11 5.98 -18.50
C TYR A 5 0.98 4.79 -18.07
N ALA A 6 1.88 5.08 -17.13
CA ALA A 6 2.48 4.20 -16.12
C ALA A 6 2.75 2.75 -16.56
N ASP A 7 4.04 2.37 -16.58
CA ASP A 7 4.44 0.99 -16.35
C ASP A 7 3.62 0.44 -15.18
N THR A 8 2.65 -0.42 -15.47
CA THR A 8 1.77 -0.91 -14.44
C THR A 8 2.57 -1.90 -13.62
N VAL A 9 2.71 -1.64 -12.32
CA VAL A 9 3.45 -2.53 -11.42
C VAL A 9 2.83 -3.92 -11.51
N LYS A 10 3.61 -4.88 -12.02
CA LYS A 10 3.17 -6.27 -12.16
C LYS A 10 2.96 -6.92 -10.79
N LEU A 11 2.15 -7.97 -10.75
CA LEU A 11 1.97 -8.76 -9.54
C LEU A 11 3.33 -9.35 -9.09
N VAL A 12 3.65 -9.09 -7.83
CA VAL A 12 4.75 -9.67 -7.07
C VAL A 12 4.26 -10.11 -5.68
N GLU A 13 5.14 -10.71 -4.88
CA GLU A 13 4.77 -11.35 -3.61
C GLU A 13 4.14 -10.42 -2.56
N ASP A 14 4.48 -9.13 -2.55
CA ASP A 14 4.11 -8.19 -1.50
C ASP A 14 3.10 -7.12 -1.93
N ASN A 15 2.67 -7.12 -3.20
CA ASN A 15 1.78 -6.08 -3.75
C ASN A 15 0.40 -6.58 -4.19
N TYR A 16 0.04 -7.82 -3.85
CA TYR A 16 -1.19 -8.47 -4.34
C TYR A 16 -2.44 -7.60 -4.19
N PHE A 17 -2.65 -6.94 -3.06
CA PHE A 17 -3.86 -6.11 -2.87
C PHE A 17 -3.91 -4.88 -3.76
N HIS A 18 -2.77 -4.23 -3.98
CA HIS A 18 -2.69 -3.09 -4.89
C HIS A 18 -2.89 -3.55 -6.33
N TRP A 19 -2.25 -4.66 -6.69
CA TRP A 19 -2.42 -5.29 -8.00
C TRP A 19 -3.87 -5.74 -8.24
N GLU A 20 -4.51 -6.39 -7.27
CA GLU A 20 -5.88 -6.89 -7.35
C GLU A 20 -6.85 -5.74 -7.66
N PHE A 21 -6.77 -4.66 -6.88
CA PHE A 21 -7.59 -3.47 -7.10
C PHE A 21 -7.36 -2.87 -8.50
N ASN A 22 -6.11 -2.66 -8.88
CA ASN A 22 -5.77 -2.08 -10.19
C ASN A 22 -6.20 -2.99 -11.34
N MET A 23 -6.08 -4.31 -11.19
CA MET A 23 -6.49 -5.28 -12.20
C MET A 23 -8.01 -5.28 -12.38
N ARG A 24 -8.79 -5.18 -11.30
CA ARG A 24 -10.25 -5.00 -11.39
C ARG A 24 -10.62 -3.74 -12.15
N MET A 25 -9.92 -2.63 -11.92
CA MET A 25 -10.13 -1.38 -12.67
C MET A 25 -9.73 -1.53 -14.14
N LYS A 26 -8.61 -2.22 -14.41
CA LYS A 26 -8.12 -2.50 -15.78
C LYS A 26 -9.10 -3.35 -16.57
N LEU A 27 -9.65 -4.41 -15.98
CA LEU A 27 -10.67 -5.26 -16.60
C LEU A 27 -11.99 -4.52 -16.78
N SER A 28 -12.42 -3.71 -15.80
CA SER A 28 -13.64 -2.89 -15.90
C SER A 28 -13.59 -1.93 -17.09
N ARG A 29 -12.49 -1.18 -17.26
CA ARG A 29 -12.29 -0.28 -18.40
C ARG A 29 -12.32 -0.99 -19.76
N LYS A 30 -12.05 -2.30 -19.79
CA LYS A 30 -12.09 -3.13 -20.99
C LYS A 30 -13.44 -3.85 -21.18
N GLY A 31 -14.40 -3.65 -20.27
CA GLY A 31 -15.67 -4.39 -20.28
C GLY A 31 -15.51 -5.87 -19.94
N LEU A 32 -14.42 -6.26 -19.27
CA LEU A 32 -14.04 -7.65 -19.02
C LEU A 32 -14.22 -8.09 -17.55
N LEU A 33 -14.69 -7.20 -16.66
CA LEU A 33 -14.76 -7.47 -15.22
C LEU A 33 -15.64 -8.69 -14.88
N ALA A 34 -16.71 -8.93 -15.64
CA ALA A 34 -17.63 -10.06 -15.42
C ALA A 34 -16.96 -11.44 -15.58
N HIS A 35 -15.81 -11.52 -16.25
CA HIS A 35 -15.11 -12.78 -16.51
C HIS A 35 -14.28 -13.28 -15.33
N ILE A 36 -14.01 -12.45 -14.31
CA ILE A 36 -13.32 -12.86 -13.08
C ILE A 36 -14.27 -13.05 -11.88
N ILE A 37 -15.53 -12.65 -12.02
CA ILE A 37 -16.52 -12.75 -10.94
C ILE A 37 -17.13 -14.17 -10.96
N LYS A 38 -17.22 -14.79 -9.79
CA LYS A 38 -17.96 -16.07 -9.63
C LYS A 38 -19.41 -15.86 -10.10
N PRO A 39 -19.94 -16.69 -11.01
CA PRO A 39 -21.32 -16.57 -11.43
C PRO A 39 -22.26 -16.72 -10.23
N GLU A 40 -23.23 -15.81 -10.11
CA GLU A 40 -24.50 -16.15 -9.50
C GLU A 40 -25.25 -17.10 -10.44
N PHE A 41 -26.07 -18.00 -9.88
CA PHE A 41 -26.66 -19.16 -10.56
C PHE A 41 -27.39 -18.82 -11.87
N ASP A 42 -27.91 -17.60 -12.01
CA ASP A 42 -28.72 -17.16 -13.15
C ASP A 42 -27.92 -16.66 -14.37
N ALA A 43 -26.59 -16.48 -14.27
CA ALA A 43 -25.75 -15.92 -15.34
C ALA A 43 -25.10 -16.96 -16.28
N LEU A 44 -25.50 -18.24 -16.20
CA LEU A 44 -24.82 -19.34 -16.88
C LEU A 44 -25.18 -19.51 -18.37
N SER A 45 -26.33 -19.00 -18.82
CA SER A 45 -26.83 -19.17 -20.20
C SER A 45 -25.93 -18.50 -21.25
N ASP A 46 -25.39 -17.30 -20.97
CA ASP A 46 -24.57 -16.52 -21.90
C ASP A 46 -23.12 -17.01 -22.03
N ARG A 47 -22.65 -17.87 -21.12
CA ARG A 47 -21.24 -18.30 -21.06
C ARG A 47 -20.83 -19.30 -22.16
N SER A 48 -21.79 -19.89 -22.83
CA SER A 48 -21.58 -20.85 -23.91
C SER A 48 -21.25 -20.17 -25.26
N THR A 49 -21.54 -18.88 -25.39
CA THR A 49 -21.38 -18.10 -26.63
C THR A 49 -19.91 -17.96 -27.05
N VAL A 50 -19.65 -17.91 -28.36
CA VAL A 50 -18.31 -17.65 -28.90
C VAL A 50 -17.76 -16.31 -28.41
N GLN A 51 -18.64 -15.30 -28.30
CA GLN A 51 -18.28 -13.98 -27.81
C GLN A 51 -17.83 -14.01 -26.34
N TRP A 52 -18.54 -14.76 -25.48
CA TRP A 52 -18.13 -14.93 -24.09
C TRP A 52 -16.76 -15.60 -23.98
N LYS A 53 -16.56 -16.74 -24.66
CA LYS A 53 -15.29 -17.47 -24.66
C LYS A 53 -14.13 -16.60 -25.17
N THR A 54 -14.38 -15.80 -26.20
CA THR A 54 -13.39 -14.86 -26.73
C THR A 54 -13.02 -13.78 -25.71
N ASN A 55 -14.01 -13.20 -25.03
CA ASN A 55 -13.75 -12.18 -24.02
C ASN A 55 -13.12 -12.75 -22.75
N ASP A 56 -13.45 -13.98 -22.39
CA ASP A 56 -12.81 -14.71 -21.29
C ASP A 56 -11.31 -14.91 -21.55
N LEU A 57 -10.93 -15.37 -22.74
CA LEU A 57 -9.52 -15.50 -23.13
C LEU A 57 -8.80 -14.15 -23.18
N LYS A 58 -9.47 -13.07 -23.60
CA LYS A 58 -8.91 -11.71 -23.52
C LYS A 58 -8.65 -11.29 -22.07
N ALA A 59 -9.60 -11.57 -21.17
CA ALA A 59 -9.45 -11.26 -19.76
C ALA A 59 -8.29 -12.06 -19.13
N LEU A 60 -8.20 -13.36 -19.45
CA LEU A 60 -7.08 -14.21 -19.05
C LEU A 60 -5.73 -13.65 -19.54
N GLY A 61 -5.66 -13.24 -20.82
CA GLY A 61 -4.45 -12.64 -21.38
C GLY A 61 -4.04 -11.33 -20.69
N VAL A 62 -5.01 -10.49 -20.31
CA VAL A 62 -4.75 -9.25 -19.55
C VAL A 62 -4.19 -9.58 -18.16
N ILE A 63 -4.77 -10.56 -17.46
CA ILE A 63 -4.29 -10.98 -16.13
C ILE A 63 -2.87 -11.53 -16.25
N ALA A 64 -2.65 -12.50 -17.15
CA ALA A 64 -1.35 -13.15 -17.31
C ALA A 64 -0.23 -12.18 -17.70
N GLY A 65 -0.52 -11.19 -18.54
CA GLY A 65 0.44 -10.16 -18.95
C GLY A 65 0.89 -9.24 -17.81
N ASP A 66 0.05 -9.10 -16.78
CA ASP A 66 0.26 -8.23 -15.62
C ASP A 66 0.82 -8.96 -14.40
N VAL A 67 1.13 -10.24 -14.54
CA VAL A 67 1.83 -11.04 -13.54
C VAL A 67 3.32 -11.07 -13.88
N SER A 68 4.19 -10.87 -12.88
CA SER A 68 5.64 -11.00 -13.10
C SER A 68 5.99 -12.43 -13.54
N LEU A 69 7.01 -12.56 -14.39
CA LEU A 69 7.40 -13.85 -14.98
C LEU A 69 7.59 -14.96 -13.95
N THR A 70 8.18 -14.63 -12.80
CA THR A 70 8.40 -15.55 -11.66
C THR A 70 7.11 -16.20 -11.16
N TYR A 71 5.98 -15.47 -11.22
CA TYR A 71 4.71 -15.90 -10.65
C TYR A 71 3.72 -16.44 -11.70
N GLN A 72 4.03 -16.31 -13.00
CA GLN A 72 3.19 -16.87 -14.07
C GLN A 72 3.06 -18.40 -13.99
N VAL A 73 4.03 -19.08 -13.37
CA VAL A 73 3.97 -20.54 -13.13
C VAL A 73 2.71 -20.94 -12.36
N TYR A 74 2.21 -20.08 -11.46
CA TYR A 74 1.03 -20.34 -10.64
C TYR A 74 -0.28 -20.29 -11.41
N ILE A 75 -0.32 -19.67 -12.60
CA ILE A 75 -1.53 -19.58 -13.44
C ILE A 75 -1.38 -20.32 -14.77
N ARG A 76 -0.28 -21.04 -14.99
CA ARG A 76 0.01 -21.69 -16.27
C ARG A 76 -1.06 -22.72 -16.68
N GLY A 77 -1.72 -23.34 -15.71
CA GLY A 77 -2.81 -24.28 -15.93
C GLY A 77 -4.20 -23.66 -16.07
N ALA A 78 -4.33 -22.34 -15.94
CA ALA A 78 -5.63 -21.67 -16.02
C ALA A 78 -6.14 -21.67 -17.46
N THR A 79 -7.38 -22.13 -17.65
CA THR A 79 -8.06 -22.13 -18.95
C THR A 79 -9.09 -21.00 -19.08
N THR A 80 -9.47 -20.38 -17.96
CA THR A 80 -10.40 -19.25 -17.91
C THR A 80 -9.83 -18.09 -17.10
N ALA A 81 -10.36 -16.89 -17.32
CA ALA A 81 -9.99 -15.71 -16.53
C ALA A 81 -10.32 -15.92 -15.04
N ALA A 82 -11.50 -16.46 -14.74
CA ALA A 82 -11.92 -16.80 -13.39
C ALA A 82 -10.99 -17.81 -12.70
N ASP A 83 -10.51 -18.83 -13.44
CA ASP A 83 -9.56 -19.80 -12.90
C ASP A 83 -8.23 -19.14 -12.55
N SER A 84 -7.68 -18.32 -13.45
CA SER A 84 -6.42 -17.61 -13.17
C SER A 84 -6.55 -16.67 -11.97
N TRP A 85 -7.69 -15.98 -11.86
CA TRP A 85 -8.00 -15.10 -10.73
C TRP A 85 -8.03 -15.87 -9.43
N ARG A 86 -8.78 -16.99 -9.38
CA ARG A 86 -8.85 -17.86 -8.21
C ARG A 86 -7.49 -18.45 -7.82
N MET A 87 -6.68 -18.88 -8.78
CA MET A 87 -5.35 -19.43 -8.49
C MET A 87 -4.42 -18.37 -7.87
N LEU A 88 -4.43 -17.15 -8.40
CA LEU A 88 -3.68 -16.03 -7.80
C LEU A 88 -4.22 -15.68 -6.42
N GLU A 89 -5.55 -15.70 -6.26
CA GLU A 89 -6.17 -15.52 -4.97
C GLU A 89 -5.72 -16.60 -3.97
N GLU A 90 -5.74 -17.88 -4.32
CA GLU A 90 -5.27 -18.96 -3.43
C GLU A 90 -3.79 -18.82 -3.05
N GLN A 91 -2.93 -18.35 -3.96
CA GLN A 91 -1.51 -18.15 -3.69
C GLN A 91 -1.21 -16.89 -2.86
N PHE A 92 -1.93 -15.80 -3.12
CA PHE A 92 -1.55 -14.46 -2.65
C PHE A 92 -2.62 -13.78 -1.77
N ASN A 93 -3.79 -14.38 -1.55
CA ASN A 93 -4.85 -13.82 -0.73
C ASN A 93 -4.70 -14.16 0.76
N ARG A 94 -5.57 -13.53 1.54
CA ARG A 94 -5.54 -13.19 2.98
C ARG A 94 -5.27 -14.30 3.98
N ASN A 95 -5.53 -15.57 3.65
CA ASN A 95 -5.53 -16.67 4.61
C ASN A 95 -4.30 -17.57 4.55
N THR A 96 -3.35 -17.31 3.65
CA THR A 96 -2.12 -18.09 3.67
C THR A 96 -1.31 -17.71 4.92
N LEU A 97 -0.79 -18.72 5.63
CA LEU A 97 0.14 -18.50 6.75
C LEU A 97 1.31 -17.61 6.32
N LYS A 98 1.72 -17.71 5.05
CA LYS A 98 2.75 -16.92 4.42
C LYS A 98 2.43 -15.41 4.43
N ASN A 99 1.25 -15.01 3.96
CA ASN A 99 0.88 -13.59 3.90
C ASN A 99 0.69 -13.00 5.30
N ARG A 100 0.06 -13.76 6.20
CA ARG A 100 -0.02 -13.37 7.62
C ARG A 100 1.37 -13.14 8.18
N LEU A 101 2.29 -14.09 7.99
CA LEU A 101 3.67 -13.97 8.46
C LEU A 101 4.41 -12.75 7.88
N ILE A 102 4.25 -12.45 6.58
CA ILE A 102 4.90 -11.31 5.92
C ILE A 102 4.40 -10.00 6.54
N VAL A 103 3.09 -9.80 6.62
CA VAL A 103 2.50 -8.56 7.16
C VAL A 103 2.80 -8.41 8.65
N THR A 104 2.66 -9.48 9.44
CA THR A 104 3.00 -9.44 10.87
C THR A 104 4.47 -9.14 11.12
N LYS A 105 5.41 -9.70 10.31
CA LYS A 105 6.83 -9.33 10.39
C LYS A 105 7.06 -7.88 10.04
N LYS A 106 6.41 -7.37 8.99
CA LYS A 106 6.51 -5.95 8.59
C LYS A 106 6.01 -5.03 9.71
N LEU A 107 4.90 -5.38 10.37
CA LEU A 107 4.37 -4.66 11.50
C LEU A 107 5.34 -4.65 12.70
N HIS A 108 5.86 -5.81 13.11
CA HIS A 108 6.76 -5.90 14.26
C HIS A 108 8.11 -5.20 14.03
N ASN A 109 8.58 -5.18 12.78
CA ASN A 109 9.81 -4.49 12.40
C ASN A 109 9.58 -3.03 12.00
N PHE A 110 8.35 -2.53 12.10
CA PHE A 110 8.02 -1.18 11.67
C PHE A 110 8.66 -0.15 12.62
N LYS A 111 9.67 0.54 12.11
CA LYS A 111 10.41 1.60 12.78
C LYS A 111 10.66 2.72 11.80
N MET A 112 10.61 3.95 12.29
CA MET A 112 10.94 5.14 11.53
C MET A 112 12.44 5.18 11.29
N GLU A 113 12.85 5.32 10.03
CA GLU A 113 14.25 5.52 9.68
C GLU A 113 14.64 6.99 9.91
N SER A 114 15.83 7.22 10.47
CA SER A 114 16.35 8.58 10.70
C SER A 114 16.39 9.39 9.41
N GLY A 115 15.90 10.63 9.46
CA GLY A 115 15.79 11.53 8.31
C GLY A 115 14.57 11.30 7.41
N THR A 116 13.71 10.32 7.72
CA THR A 116 12.41 10.16 7.04
C THR A 116 11.45 11.24 7.51
N ARG A 117 10.71 11.88 6.59
CA ARG A 117 9.65 12.84 6.97
C ARG A 117 8.52 12.12 7.69
N PHE A 118 7.97 12.74 8.74
CA PHE A 118 6.90 12.12 9.53
C PHE A 118 5.70 11.71 8.68
N ALA A 119 5.30 12.57 7.73
CA ALA A 119 4.19 12.28 6.82
C ALA A 119 4.38 10.98 6.02
N VAL A 120 5.61 10.72 5.54
CA VAL A 120 5.94 9.50 4.80
C VAL A 120 5.83 8.27 5.71
N HIS A 121 6.34 8.38 6.94
CA HIS A 121 6.22 7.31 7.95
C HIS A 121 4.76 6.99 8.29
N VAL A 122 3.91 8.01 8.44
CA VAL A 122 2.47 7.83 8.67
C VAL A 122 1.77 7.15 7.49
N ASP A 123 2.12 7.48 6.26
CA ASP A 123 1.54 6.83 5.08
C ASP A 123 1.94 5.34 5.00
N GLN A 124 3.20 5.02 5.30
CA GLN A 124 3.66 3.63 5.42
C GLN A 124 2.95 2.88 6.55
N PHE A 125 2.74 3.54 7.70
CA PHE A 125 1.99 2.97 8.82
C PHE A 125 0.55 2.64 8.44
N LYS A 126 -0.16 3.58 7.79
CA LYS A 126 -1.53 3.38 7.30
C LYS A 126 -1.62 2.22 6.33
N GLU A 127 -0.64 2.06 5.44
CA GLU A 127 -0.59 0.92 4.53
C GLU A 127 -0.47 -0.41 5.30
N ILE A 128 0.37 -0.48 6.33
CA ILE A 128 0.47 -1.70 7.17
C ILE A 128 -0.85 -1.97 7.91
N VAL A 129 -1.50 -0.95 8.46
CA VAL A 129 -2.82 -1.09 9.13
C VAL A 129 -3.85 -1.67 8.16
N LEU A 130 -3.90 -1.15 6.92
CA LEU A 130 -4.78 -1.68 5.87
C LEU A 130 -4.41 -3.12 5.49
N GLN A 131 -3.12 -3.47 5.48
CA GLN A 131 -2.68 -4.84 5.22
C GLN A 131 -3.11 -5.82 6.33
N MET A 132 -3.02 -5.39 7.60
CA MET A 132 -3.49 -6.14 8.77
C MET A 132 -5.00 -6.40 8.72
N GLU A 133 -5.79 -5.37 8.40
CA GLU A 133 -7.24 -5.52 8.18
C GLU A 133 -7.54 -6.52 7.06
N LYS A 134 -6.82 -6.42 5.93
CA LYS A 134 -7.02 -7.33 4.80
C LYS A 134 -6.78 -8.77 5.20
N ILE A 135 -5.72 -9.10 5.94
CA ILE A 135 -5.45 -10.48 6.41
C ILE A 135 -6.35 -10.97 7.56
N GLY A 136 -7.39 -10.19 7.91
CA GLY A 136 -8.38 -10.55 8.93
C GLY A 136 -7.92 -10.31 10.37
N GLU A 137 -6.89 -9.51 10.58
CA GLU A 137 -6.37 -9.14 11.91
C GLU A 137 -6.39 -7.61 12.09
N PRO A 138 -7.57 -6.95 12.09
CA PRO A 138 -7.65 -5.51 12.24
C PRO A 138 -7.05 -5.05 13.57
N LEU A 139 -6.33 -3.92 13.52
CA LEU A 139 -5.78 -3.27 14.70
C LEU A 139 -6.78 -2.24 15.21
N ASP A 140 -7.19 -2.35 16.48
CA ASP A 140 -7.96 -1.30 17.14
C ASP A 140 -7.15 0.00 17.27
N GLU A 141 -7.83 1.12 17.52
CA GLU A 141 -7.19 2.44 17.57
C GLU A 141 -6.10 2.52 18.65
N THR A 142 -6.32 1.89 19.80
CA THR A 142 -5.35 1.85 20.90
C THR A 142 -4.06 1.15 20.48
N ARG A 143 -4.16 -0.01 19.82
CA ARG A 143 -3.00 -0.73 19.27
C ARG A 143 -2.30 0.10 18.22
N GLN A 144 -3.05 0.75 17.33
CA GLN A 144 -2.46 1.62 16.31
C GLN A 144 -1.67 2.77 16.95
N LEU A 145 -2.20 3.40 17.99
CA LEU A 145 -1.52 4.47 18.72
C LEU A 145 -0.20 3.98 19.36
N VAL A 146 -0.25 2.85 20.08
CA VAL A 146 0.94 2.26 20.73
C VAL A 146 2.02 1.93 19.70
N LEU A 147 1.63 1.33 18.56
CA LEU A 147 2.56 0.97 17.50
C LEU A 147 3.17 2.21 16.82
N LEU A 148 2.36 3.24 16.54
CA LEU A 148 2.85 4.47 15.94
C LEU A 148 3.86 5.16 16.87
N LEU A 149 3.49 5.42 18.13
CA LEU A 149 4.37 6.09 19.10
C LEU A 149 5.66 5.29 19.36
N GLY A 150 5.53 3.97 19.49
CA GLY A 150 6.67 3.07 19.68
C GLY A 150 7.55 2.90 18.43
N SER A 151 7.13 3.38 17.26
CA SER A 151 7.91 3.27 16.02
C SER A 151 8.81 4.47 15.74
N LEU A 152 8.59 5.59 16.42
CA LEU A 152 9.26 6.86 16.12
C LEU A 152 10.73 6.86 16.53
N THR A 153 11.52 7.72 15.88
CA THR A 153 12.90 8.00 16.27
C THR A 153 12.98 8.83 17.55
N ASP A 154 14.18 8.91 18.15
CA ASP A 154 14.44 9.68 19.36
C ASP A 154 14.12 11.18 19.21
N GLU A 155 14.11 11.71 17.98
CA GLU A 155 13.73 13.08 17.64
C GLU A 155 12.31 13.42 18.14
N TYR A 156 11.40 12.44 18.15
CA TYR A 156 10.02 12.62 18.60
C TYR A 156 9.83 12.26 20.09
N ARG A 157 10.87 11.85 20.81
CA ARG A 157 10.75 11.31 22.18
C ARG A 157 9.99 12.24 23.12
N MET A 158 10.28 13.54 23.07
CA MET A 158 9.66 14.51 23.98
C MET A 158 8.14 14.61 23.77
N ILE A 159 7.70 14.71 22.51
CA ILE A 159 6.26 14.78 22.21
C ILE A 159 5.58 13.43 22.44
N SER A 160 6.23 12.31 22.14
CA SER A 160 5.70 10.97 22.44
C SER A 160 5.36 10.82 23.92
N THR A 161 6.28 11.20 24.82
CA THR A 161 6.01 11.15 26.27
C THR A 161 4.81 12.01 26.68
N VAL A 162 4.61 13.19 26.07
CA VAL A 162 3.42 14.02 26.35
C VAL A 162 2.15 13.30 25.88
N LEU A 163 2.17 12.74 24.67
CA LEU A 163 1.03 12.06 24.09
C LEU A 163 0.65 10.79 24.87
N GLU A 164 1.64 10.01 25.32
CA GLU A 164 1.46 8.80 26.15
C GLU A 164 0.75 9.07 27.47
N ASN A 165 0.99 10.25 28.07
CA ASN A 165 0.41 10.64 29.36
C ASN A 165 -0.90 11.45 29.22
N THR A 166 -1.35 11.71 27.99
CA THR A 166 -2.58 12.47 27.75
C THR A 166 -3.79 11.54 27.80
N PRO A 167 -4.79 11.80 28.66
CA PRO A 167 -5.99 10.96 28.75
C PRO A 167 -6.84 11.08 27.48
N ASN A 168 -7.51 9.98 27.10
CA ASN A 168 -8.38 9.91 25.91
C ASN A 168 -7.67 10.30 24.60
N MET A 169 -6.38 9.97 24.49
CA MET A 169 -5.60 10.19 23.28
C MET A 169 -6.22 9.44 22.09
N THR A 170 -6.36 10.13 20.96
CA THR A 170 -6.82 9.56 19.69
C THR A 170 -5.68 9.50 18.69
N LEU A 171 -5.77 8.56 17.75
CA LEU A 171 -4.75 8.42 16.71
C LEU A 171 -4.66 9.70 15.85
N ALA A 172 -5.81 10.29 15.53
CA ALA A 172 -5.89 11.51 14.74
C ALA A 172 -5.17 12.69 15.41
N TYR A 173 -5.40 12.90 16.70
CA TYR A 173 -4.73 13.97 17.44
C TYR A 173 -3.22 13.73 17.54
N ALA A 174 -2.80 12.49 17.82
CA ALA A 174 -1.38 12.14 17.87
C ALA A 174 -0.67 12.43 16.53
N ILE A 175 -1.25 12.00 15.40
CA ILE A 175 -0.71 12.28 14.06
C ILE A 175 -0.63 13.81 13.82
N GLN A 176 -1.65 14.56 14.19
CA GLN A 176 -1.64 16.02 14.04
C GLN A 176 -0.55 16.69 14.86
N ALA A 177 -0.41 16.31 16.13
CA ALA A 177 0.57 16.87 17.05
C ALA A 177 2.01 16.57 16.59
N LEU A 178 2.28 15.33 16.18
CA LEU A 178 3.58 14.88 15.66
C LEU A 178 3.95 15.57 14.35
N SER A 179 2.97 15.82 13.46
CA SER A 179 3.21 16.57 12.22
C SER A 179 3.65 18.02 12.48
N GLY A 180 3.22 18.63 13.59
CA GLY A 180 3.62 19.98 13.98
C GLY A 180 5.10 20.10 14.36
N VAL A 181 5.69 19.02 14.89
CA VAL A 181 7.13 18.97 15.23
C VAL A 181 7.97 18.97 13.97
N ASP A 182 7.64 18.10 13.01
CA ASP A 182 8.33 18.00 11.71
C ASP A 182 8.35 19.36 10.97
N ALA A 183 7.20 20.05 10.93
CA ALA A 183 7.10 21.38 10.33
C ALA A 183 7.93 22.46 11.06
N SER A 184 8.05 22.37 12.38
CA SER A 184 8.81 23.32 13.19
C SER A 184 10.32 23.15 13.00
N ASP A 185 10.78 21.90 12.94
CA ASP A 185 12.18 21.56 12.68
C ASP A 185 12.62 21.95 11.26
N GLU A 186 11.77 21.71 10.25
CA GLU A 186 12.02 22.16 8.87
C GLU A 186 12.17 23.70 8.81
N SER A 187 11.29 24.43 9.50
CA SER A 187 11.32 25.90 9.56
C SER A 187 12.61 26.42 10.23
N SER A 188 13.00 25.84 11.37
CA SER A 188 14.22 26.20 12.10
C SER A 188 15.48 25.94 11.27
N SER A 189 15.56 24.78 10.62
CA SER A 189 16.64 24.38 9.69
C SER A 189 16.74 25.35 8.51
N ALA A 190 15.62 25.73 7.90
CA ALA A 190 15.59 26.66 6.77
C ALA A 190 16.09 28.06 7.17
N GLN A 191 15.67 28.56 8.34
CA GLN A 191 16.12 29.85 8.89
C GLN A 191 17.63 29.85 9.16
N GLN A 192 18.18 28.78 9.75
CA GLN A 192 19.62 28.66 10.00
C GLN A 192 20.43 28.64 8.70
N LYS A 193 20.00 27.87 7.68
CA LYS A 193 20.67 27.83 6.38
C LYS A 193 20.66 29.19 5.67
N ALA A 194 19.53 29.90 5.72
CA ALA A 194 19.41 31.24 5.15
C ALA A 194 20.35 32.26 5.86
N PHE A 195 20.45 32.18 7.19
CA PHE A 195 21.34 33.03 7.97
C PHE A 195 22.82 32.78 7.65
N VAL A 196 23.24 31.52 7.53
CA VAL A 196 24.62 31.15 7.17
C VAL A 196 24.96 31.60 5.74
N ALA A 197 24.05 31.42 4.78
CA ALA A 197 24.24 31.86 3.41
C ALA A 197 24.43 33.38 3.31
N LYS A 198 23.64 34.16 4.06
CA LYS A 198 23.76 35.63 4.11
C LYS A 198 25.12 36.07 4.66
N LYS A 199 25.57 35.46 5.77
CA LYS A 199 26.88 35.74 6.37
C LYS A 199 28.06 35.39 5.46
N SER A 200 27.94 34.32 4.67
CA SER A 200 28.94 33.93 3.66
C SER A 200 29.00 34.90 2.49
N TYR A 201 27.85 35.43 2.06
CA TYR A 201 27.76 36.42 0.98
C TYR A 201 28.41 37.75 1.38
N ASP A 202 28.17 38.21 2.61
CA ASP A 202 28.75 39.45 3.13
C ASP A 202 30.27 39.35 3.33
N LYS A 203 30.80 38.16 3.65
CA LYS A 203 32.25 37.92 3.76
C LYS A 203 33.01 37.90 2.42
N ARG A 204 32.33 37.68 1.29
CA ARG A 204 32.97 37.65 -0.05
C ARG A 204 32.96 39.00 -0.77
N ARG A 205 32.36 40.03 -0.15
CA ARG A 205 32.29 41.39 -0.69
C ARG A 205 33.38 42.33 -0.16
N PHE A 206 34.34 41.82 0.61
CA PHE A 206 35.51 42.54 1.09
C PHE A 206 36.79 41.85 0.62
#